data_AF-A0A0N1BIG4-F1
#
_entry.id   AF-A0A0N1BIG4-F1
#
_cell.length_a   1.000
_cell.length_b   1.000
_cell.length_c   1.000
_cell.angle_alpha   90.00
_cell.angle_beta   90.00
_cell.angle_gamma   90.00
#
_symmetry.space_group_name_H-M   'P 1'
#
loop_
_entity.id
_entity.type
_entity.pdbx_description
1 polymer ?
#
loop_
_entity_poly.entity_id
_entity_poly.type
_entity_poly.pdbx_seq_one_letter_code
_entity_poly.pdbx_strand_id
1 'polypeptide(L)'
;MIPIRLTILALAASVAFPAAAQTYRAVPATPQQQPGIRAPDLDPSSQAHSAIMLRLNEVEQTARRQIVTLEYDEATATAAGESWPLSSDNFNNNPNRATALCSQALGDRFGRVVSYQRAPSGDRYFFSRVVCETR
;
A
#
# COMPACT_ATOMS: atom_id res chain seq x y z
N MET A 1 35.43 7.20 36.14
CA MET A 1 34.09 6.61 35.98
C MET A 1 33.13 7.77 35.79
N ILE A 2 32.61 7.93 34.57
CA ILE A 2 31.88 9.13 34.11
C ILE A 2 30.42 8.73 33.83
N PRO A 3 29.40 9.44 34.34
CA PRO A 3 27.99 9.14 34.05
C PRO A 3 27.46 10.02 32.91
N ILE A 4 26.87 9.43 31.86
CA ILE A 4 26.17 10.18 30.79
C ILE A 4 24.94 9.34 30.38
N ARG A 5 23.77 9.62 30.96
CA ARG A 5 22.67 10.51 30.51
C ARG A 5 21.94 10.05 29.24
N LEU A 6 20.71 9.55 29.46
CA LEU A 6 19.64 9.45 28.45
C LEU A 6 19.39 10.81 27.80
N THR A 7 19.21 10.81 26.48
CA THR A 7 18.62 11.95 25.76
C THR A 7 17.40 11.46 24.98
N ILE A 8 16.23 11.91 25.43
CA ILE A 8 14.93 11.76 24.78
C ILE A 8 14.85 12.85 23.70
N LEU A 9 14.65 12.49 22.43
CA LEU A 9 14.25 13.46 21.41
C LEU A 9 12.72 13.59 21.41
N ALA A 10 12.23 14.69 22.00
CA ALA A 10 10.86 15.15 21.84
C ALA A 10 10.75 15.94 20.52
N LEU A 11 9.90 15.49 19.62
CA LEU A 11 9.58 16.24 18.39
C LEU A 11 8.51 17.29 18.74
N ALA A 12 8.93 18.55 18.85
CA ALA A 12 8.05 19.69 19.00
C ALA A 12 7.50 20.09 17.62
N ALA A 13 6.18 20.00 17.43
CA ALA A 13 5.49 20.61 16.30
C ALA A 13 4.77 21.88 16.79
N SER A 14 5.42 23.02 16.62
CA SER A 14 4.83 24.35 16.85
C SER A 14 4.33 24.90 15.52
N VAL A 15 3.01 25.02 15.36
CA VAL A 15 2.41 25.98 14.42
C VAL A 15 1.24 26.67 15.11
N ALA A 16 1.51 27.86 15.63
CA ALA A 16 0.51 28.82 16.04
C ALA A 16 0.70 30.08 15.18
N PHE A 17 -0.32 30.45 14.43
CA PHE A 17 -0.51 31.81 13.92
C PHE A 17 -2.00 32.11 13.86
N PRO A 18 -2.48 33.13 14.60
CA PRO A 18 -3.59 33.95 14.15
C PRO A 18 -3.06 35.37 13.92
N ALA A 19 -3.02 35.82 12.67
CA ALA A 19 -2.87 37.23 12.34
C ALA A 19 -4.25 37.76 11.91
N ALA A 20 -5.00 38.32 12.86
CA ALA A 20 -6.23 39.05 12.58
C ALA A 20 -5.87 40.48 12.15
N ALA A 21 -5.61 40.68 10.85
CA ALA A 21 -5.58 42.00 10.26
C ALA A 21 -7.02 42.44 9.93
N GLN A 22 -7.61 43.26 10.80
CA GLN A 22 -8.88 43.94 10.54
C GLN A 22 -8.65 45.10 9.57
N THR A 23 -8.64 44.81 8.27
CA THR A 23 -8.84 45.84 7.24
C THR A 23 -10.31 46.23 7.21
N TYR A 24 -10.59 47.52 7.43
CA TYR A 24 -11.87 48.15 7.14
C TYR A 24 -12.29 47.81 5.70
N ARG A 25 -13.24 46.88 5.53
CA ARG A 25 -13.91 46.65 4.24
C ARG A 25 -15.06 47.64 4.14
N ALA A 26 -15.02 48.47 3.10
CA ALA A 26 -16.21 49.10 2.55
C ALA A 26 -17.32 48.05 2.41
N VAL A 27 -18.54 48.42 2.78
CA VAL A 27 -19.74 47.60 2.63
C VAL A 27 -19.79 47.10 1.18
N PRO A 28 -19.65 45.79 0.91
CA PRO A 28 -19.84 45.29 -0.44
C PRO A 28 -21.29 45.53 -0.81
N ALA A 29 -21.52 46.15 -1.97
CA ALA A 29 -22.83 46.22 -2.59
C ALA A 29 -23.48 44.82 -2.54
N THR A 30 -24.71 44.75 -2.06
CA THR A 30 -25.50 43.52 -2.06
C THR A 30 -25.46 42.93 -3.47
N PRO A 31 -25.01 41.67 -3.64
CA PRO A 31 -25.09 41.01 -4.93
C PRO A 31 -26.55 41.01 -5.34
N GLN A 32 -26.90 41.71 -6.43
CA GLN A 32 -28.18 41.45 -7.07
C GLN A 32 -28.21 39.96 -7.41
N GLN A 33 -29.17 39.23 -6.86
CA GLN A 33 -29.50 37.89 -7.33
C GLN A 33 -29.79 37.99 -8.82
N GLN A 34 -28.80 37.63 -9.65
CA GLN A 34 -29.10 37.18 -10.99
C GLN A 34 -30.08 36.00 -10.83
N PRO A 35 -31.18 35.94 -11.61
CA PRO A 35 -32.10 34.82 -11.58
C PRO A 35 -31.29 33.54 -11.72
N GLY A 36 -31.22 32.79 -10.61
CA GLY A 36 -30.25 31.72 -10.47
C GLY A 36 -30.49 30.67 -11.53
N ILE A 37 -29.49 30.44 -12.39
CA ILE A 37 -29.34 29.14 -13.01
C ILE A 37 -29.05 28.21 -11.82
N ARG A 38 -30.09 27.60 -11.26
CA ARG A 38 -29.90 26.45 -10.37
C ARG A 38 -29.14 25.44 -11.22
N ALA A 39 -27.91 25.09 -10.81
CA ALA A 39 -27.30 23.87 -11.31
C ALA A 39 -28.34 22.76 -11.16
N PRO A 40 -28.62 21.96 -12.20
CA PRO A 40 -29.61 20.90 -12.09
C PRO A 40 -29.27 20.06 -10.86
N ASP A 41 -30.25 19.84 -9.98
CA ASP A 41 -30.11 18.79 -8.97
C ASP A 41 -29.84 17.51 -9.76
N LEU A 42 -28.61 17.01 -9.66
CA LEU A 42 -28.22 15.76 -10.31
C LEU A 42 -29.23 14.71 -9.85
N ASP A 43 -30.01 14.18 -10.78
CA ASP A 43 -31.04 13.20 -10.51
C ASP A 43 -30.46 12.11 -9.59
N PRO A 44 -31.06 11.85 -8.42
CA PRO A 44 -30.57 10.81 -7.50
C PRO A 44 -30.39 9.45 -8.19
N SER A 45 -31.14 9.17 -9.26
CA SER A 45 -30.95 7.98 -10.08
C SER A 45 -29.58 7.95 -10.80
N SER A 46 -29.11 9.10 -11.29
CA SER A 46 -27.82 9.25 -11.99
C SER A 46 -26.64 9.10 -11.03
N GLN A 47 -26.78 9.60 -9.80
CA GLN A 47 -25.78 9.40 -8.74
C GLN A 47 -25.72 7.93 -8.31
N ALA A 48 -26.87 7.29 -8.12
CA ALA A 48 -26.96 5.87 -7.77
C ALA A 48 -26.34 4.98 -8.87
N HIS A 49 -26.61 5.28 -10.15
CA HIS A 49 -26.04 4.55 -11.28
C HIS A 49 -24.51 4.69 -11.34
N SER A 50 -23.98 5.90 -11.14
CA SER A 50 -22.54 6.14 -11.13
C SER A 50 -21.84 5.39 -9.98
N ALA A 51 -22.47 5.36 -8.79
CA ALA A 51 -21.98 4.60 -7.65
C ALA A 51 -22.00 3.08 -7.89
N ILE A 52 -23.02 2.57 -8.57
CA ILE A 52 -23.11 1.15 -8.95
C ILE A 52 -21.99 0.79 -9.94
N MET A 53 -21.75 1.61 -10.97
CA MET A 53 -20.69 1.37 -11.95
C MET A 53 -19.30 1.37 -11.31
N LEU A 54 -19.04 2.26 -10.35
CA LEU A 54 -17.79 2.29 -9.60
C LEU A 54 -17.57 1.01 -8.80
N ARG A 55 -18.60 0.55 -8.08
CA ARG A 55 -18.55 -0.72 -7.35
C ARG A 55 -18.39 -1.92 -8.27
N LEU A 56 -19.03 -1.90 -9.44
CA LEU A 56 -18.89 -2.97 -10.43
C LEU A 56 -17.45 -3.06 -10.94
N ASN A 57 -16.82 -1.91 -11.23
CA ASN A 57 -15.43 -1.86 -11.66
C ASN A 57 -14.47 -2.34 -10.55
N GLU A 58 -14.71 -1.94 -9.29
CA GLU A 58 -13.95 -2.46 -8.15
C GLU A 58 -14.10 -3.98 -7.98
N VAL A 59 -15.31 -4.51 -8.15
CA VAL A 59 -15.58 -5.94 -8.09
C VAL A 59 -14.91 -6.67 -9.26
N GLU A 60 -14.99 -6.13 -10.48
CA GLU A 60 -14.31 -6.69 -11.65
C GLU A 60 -12.79 -6.69 -11.49
N GLN A 61 -12.21 -5.61 -10.95
CA GLN A 61 -10.78 -5.54 -10.66
C GLN A 61 -10.39 -6.52 -9.55
N THR A 62 -11.19 -6.66 -8.50
CA THR A 62 -10.90 -7.59 -7.40
C THR A 62 -11.07 -9.05 -7.85
N ALA A 63 -12.07 -9.35 -8.68
CA ALA A 63 -12.29 -10.69 -9.25
C ALA A 63 -11.16 -11.13 -10.20
N ARG A 64 -10.43 -10.17 -10.80
CA ARG A 64 -9.25 -10.45 -11.62
C ARG A 64 -8.01 -10.77 -10.79
N ARG A 65 -7.96 -10.38 -9.52
CA ARG A 65 -6.84 -10.70 -8.63
C ARG A 65 -6.90 -12.16 -8.22
N GLN A 66 -5.94 -12.93 -8.71
CA GLN A 66 -5.78 -14.34 -8.38
C GLN A 66 -4.67 -14.50 -7.35
N ILE A 67 -4.91 -15.35 -6.36
CA ILE A 67 -3.87 -15.78 -5.42
C ILE A 67 -3.19 -17.02 -5.99
N VAL A 68 -1.87 -16.95 -6.13
CA VAL A 68 -1.02 -18.06 -6.58
C VAL A 68 -0.08 -18.43 -5.47
N THR A 69 -0.05 -19.72 -5.13
CA THR A 69 0.86 -20.27 -4.12
C THR A 69 1.96 -21.02 -4.83
N LEU A 70 3.20 -20.59 -4.63
CA LEU A 70 4.40 -21.31 -5.04
C LEU A 70 4.84 -22.18 -3.86
N GLU A 71 4.86 -23.50 -4.05
CA GLU A 71 5.32 -24.44 -3.05
C GLU A 71 6.62 -25.09 -3.51
N TYR A 72 7.59 -25.15 -2.61
CA TYR A 72 8.90 -25.72 -2.88
C TYR A 72 9.22 -26.74 -1.79
N ASP A 73 9.79 -27.87 -2.20
CA ASP A 73 10.58 -28.70 -1.30
C ASP A 73 12.06 -28.28 -1.36
N GLU A 74 12.87 -28.83 -0.45
CA GLU A 74 14.29 -28.52 -0.34
C GLU A 74 15.05 -28.83 -1.64
N ALA A 75 14.75 -29.95 -2.29
CA ALA A 75 15.42 -30.38 -3.51
C ALA A 75 15.15 -29.40 -4.66
N THR A 76 13.90 -29.00 -4.84
CA THR A 76 13.46 -28.06 -5.88
C THR A 76 14.04 -26.66 -5.64
N ALA A 77 13.99 -26.17 -4.40
CA ALA A 77 14.56 -24.87 -4.05
C ALA A 77 16.08 -24.84 -4.27
N THR A 78 16.78 -25.91 -3.90
CA THR A 78 18.23 -26.03 -4.09
C THR A 78 18.60 -26.12 -5.57
N ALA A 79 17.88 -26.92 -6.35
CA ALA A 79 18.10 -27.04 -7.80
C ALA A 79 17.86 -25.72 -8.55
N ALA A 80 16.93 -24.90 -8.07
CA ALA A 80 16.64 -23.57 -8.60
C ALA A 80 17.65 -22.49 -8.15
N GLY A 81 18.55 -22.79 -7.20
CA GLY A 81 19.43 -21.79 -6.58
C GLY A 81 18.72 -20.87 -5.58
N GLU A 82 17.49 -21.20 -5.18
CA GLU A 82 16.60 -20.43 -4.29
C GLU A 82 16.71 -20.91 -2.84
N SER A 83 17.96 -21.14 -2.41
CA SER A 83 18.34 -21.51 -1.05
C SER A 83 19.45 -20.57 -0.61
N TRP A 84 19.42 -20.09 0.62
CA TRP A 84 20.33 -19.05 1.12
C TRP A 84 20.86 -19.38 2.51
N PRO A 85 22.05 -18.86 2.92
CA PRO A 85 22.57 -19.09 4.26
C PRO A 85 21.62 -18.56 5.34
N LEU A 86 21.48 -19.28 6.46
CA LEU A 86 20.68 -18.85 7.62
C LEU A 86 21.14 -17.50 8.19
N SER A 87 22.43 -17.18 8.08
CA SER A 87 22.97 -15.86 8.47
C SER A 87 22.36 -14.69 7.69
N SER A 88 21.77 -14.96 6.52
CA SER A 88 21.10 -13.97 5.69
C SER A 88 19.58 -13.90 5.88
N ASP A 89 19.03 -14.74 6.76
CA ASP A 89 17.60 -14.81 7.08
C ASP A 89 17.21 -13.65 8.00
N ASN A 90 16.70 -12.58 7.41
CA ASN A 90 16.28 -11.40 8.15
C ASN A 90 15.16 -10.64 7.43
N PHE A 91 14.54 -9.71 8.17
CA PHE A 91 13.42 -8.90 7.68
C PHE A 91 13.77 -8.01 6.48
N ASN A 92 15.04 -7.65 6.28
CA ASN A 92 15.45 -6.78 5.19
C ASN A 92 15.62 -7.54 3.87
N ASN A 93 16.12 -8.78 3.93
CA ASN A 93 16.42 -9.59 2.74
C ASN A 93 15.21 -10.38 2.23
N ASN A 94 14.41 -10.93 3.15
CA ASN A 94 13.33 -11.86 2.81
C ASN A 94 12.25 -11.29 1.89
N PRO A 95 11.75 -10.06 2.10
CA PRO A 95 10.75 -9.48 1.22
C PRO A 95 11.21 -9.37 -0.23
N ASN A 96 12.48 -8.99 -0.45
CA ASN A 96 13.06 -8.86 -1.79
C ASN A 96 13.19 -10.22 -2.47
N ARG A 97 13.64 -11.25 -1.75
CA ARG A 97 13.72 -12.63 -2.26
C ARG A 97 12.34 -13.20 -2.62
N ALA A 98 11.36 -13.05 -1.74
CA ALA A 98 9.99 -13.49 -2.00
C ALA A 98 9.36 -12.74 -3.20
N THR A 99 9.67 -11.45 -3.34
CA THR A 99 9.22 -10.62 -4.47
C THR A 99 9.84 -11.11 -5.77
N ALA A 100 11.15 -11.41 -5.77
CA ALA A 100 11.83 -11.96 -6.93
C ALA A 100 11.17 -13.26 -7.41
N LEU A 101 10.93 -14.22 -6.50
CA LEU A 101 10.25 -15.48 -6.82
C LEU A 101 8.86 -15.28 -7.42
N CYS A 102 8.01 -14.45 -6.78
CA CYS A 102 6.68 -14.17 -7.31
C CYS A 102 6.73 -13.47 -8.67
N SER A 103 7.66 -12.51 -8.86
CA SER A 103 7.81 -11.80 -10.11
C SER A 103 8.30 -12.70 -11.25
N GLN A 104 9.19 -13.65 -10.95
CA GLN A 104 9.67 -14.62 -11.92
C GLN A 104 8.58 -15.61 -12.32
N ALA A 105 7.76 -16.06 -11.37
CA ALA A 105 6.68 -17.02 -11.63
C ALA A 105 5.49 -16.40 -12.38
N LEU A 106 5.11 -15.16 -12.03
CA LEU A 106 3.90 -14.51 -12.57
C LEU A 106 4.18 -13.53 -13.72
N GLY A 107 5.43 -13.10 -13.91
CA GLY A 107 5.82 -12.13 -14.92
C GLY A 107 5.01 -10.84 -14.83
N ASP A 108 4.47 -10.38 -15.96
CA ASP A 108 3.69 -9.15 -16.05
C ASP A 108 2.42 -9.15 -15.19
N ARG A 109 1.93 -10.34 -14.81
CA ARG A 109 0.75 -10.48 -13.95
C ARG A 109 1.06 -10.25 -12.48
N PHE A 110 2.34 -10.16 -12.08
CA PHE A 110 2.73 -10.01 -10.69
C PHE A 110 2.24 -8.69 -10.08
N GLY A 111 1.35 -8.79 -9.09
CA GLY A 111 0.88 -7.66 -8.29
C GLY A 111 1.75 -7.42 -7.07
N ARG A 112 1.71 -8.35 -6.11
CA ARG A 112 2.45 -8.25 -4.85
C ARG A 112 2.67 -9.61 -4.20
N VAL A 113 3.61 -9.66 -3.27
CA VAL A 113 3.72 -10.76 -2.30
C VAL A 113 2.68 -10.56 -1.21
N VAL A 114 1.97 -11.62 -0.85
CA VAL A 114 1.00 -11.64 0.25
C VAL A 114 1.65 -12.18 1.52
N SER A 115 2.36 -13.31 1.40
CA SER A 115 3.07 -13.93 2.53
C SER A 115 4.11 -14.91 2.02
N TYR A 116 4.99 -15.36 2.91
CA TYR A 116 5.94 -16.44 2.65
C TYR A 116 6.19 -17.24 3.93
N GLN A 117 6.50 -18.52 3.76
CA GLN A 117 6.90 -19.42 4.83
C GLN A 117 8.32 -19.91 4.55
N ARG A 118 9.17 -19.84 5.57
CA ARG A 118 10.55 -20.30 5.53
C ARG A 118 10.62 -21.73 6.03
N ALA A 119 11.53 -22.51 5.45
CA ALA A 119 11.94 -23.81 5.96
C ALA A 119 13.47 -23.87 6.07
N PRO A 120 14.01 -24.42 7.17
CA PRO A 120 15.43 -24.66 7.30
C PRO A 120 15.89 -25.85 6.45
N SER A 121 17.13 -25.80 5.97
CA SER A 121 17.83 -26.87 5.25
C SER A 121 19.30 -26.80 5.67
N GLY A 122 19.68 -27.56 6.70
CA GLY A 122 21.02 -27.49 7.29
C GLY A 122 21.38 -26.09 7.80
N ASP A 123 22.47 -25.52 7.29
CA ASP A 123 22.93 -24.15 7.56
C ASP A 123 22.30 -23.09 6.63
N ARG A 124 21.33 -23.51 5.82
CA ARG A 124 20.60 -22.70 4.85
C ARG A 124 19.11 -22.67 5.16
N TYR A 125 18.39 -21.86 4.42
CA TYR A 125 16.95 -21.83 4.36
C TYR A 125 16.46 -21.55 2.95
N PHE A 126 15.21 -21.90 2.70
CA PHE A 126 14.48 -21.57 1.50
C PHE A 126 13.06 -21.17 1.88
N PHE A 127 12.28 -20.67 0.92
CA PHE A 127 10.85 -20.49 1.12
C PHE A 127 10.11 -21.75 0.69
N SER A 128 9.59 -22.52 1.65
CA SER A 128 8.76 -23.68 1.35
C SER A 128 7.41 -23.28 0.75
N ARG A 129 6.97 -22.05 1.02
CA ARG A 129 5.78 -21.46 0.41
C ARG A 129 5.95 -19.97 0.18
N VAL A 130 5.54 -19.47 -0.97
CA VAL A 130 5.37 -18.03 -1.24
C VAL A 130 3.98 -17.81 -1.85
N VAL A 131 3.21 -16.89 -1.26
CA VAL A 131 1.87 -16.54 -1.73
C VAL A 131 1.95 -15.21 -2.46
N CYS A 132 1.53 -15.21 -3.72
CA CYS A 132 1.58 -14.08 -4.64
C CYS A 132 0.15 -13.68 -5.03
N GLU A 133 -0.09 -12.39 -5.26
CA GLU A 133 -1.34 -11.86 -5.81
C GLU A 133 -1.08 -11.30 -7.20
N THR A 134 -1.95 -11.59 -8.17
CA THR A 134 -1.89 -10.97 -9.50
C THR A 134 -2.47 -9.55 -9.50
N ARG A 135 -2.06 -8.72 -10.46
CA ARG A 135 -2.66 -7.39 -10.72
C ARG A 135 -4.11 -7.49 -11.16
#